data_AF-A0A4R6QS35-F1
#
_entry.id   AF-A0A4R6QS35-F1
#
_cell.length_a   1.000
_cell.length_b   1.000
_cell.length_c   1.000
_cell.angle_alpha   90.00
_cell.angle_beta   90.00
_cell.angle_gamma   90.00
#
_symmetry.space_group_name_H-M   'P 1'
#
loop_
_entity.id
_entity.type
_entity.pdbx_description
1 polymer ?
#
loop_
_entity_poly.entity_id
_entity_poly.type
_entity_poly.pdbx_seq_one_letter_code
_entity_poly.pdbx_strand_id
1 'polypeptide(L)' 'MMPGDDWLARLQCLAARFPQYGVGADLAGLALADLWGVYCFLQRMAER' A
#
# COMPACT_ATOMS: atom_id res chain seq x y z
N MET A 1 10.31 -17.44 2.98
CA MET A 1 9.59 -16.64 3.98
C MET A 1 9.48 -15.23 3.40
N MET A 2 8.27 -14.80 3.01
CA MET A 2 8.05 -13.42 2.56
C MET A 2 8.43 -12.48 3.70
N PRO A 3 9.14 -11.36 3.46
CA PRO A 3 9.60 -10.49 4.53
C PRO A 3 8.40 -9.93 5.30
N GLY A 4 8.19 -10.47 6.52
CA GLY A 4 7.36 -9.93 7.61
C GLY A 4 5.90 -9.63 7.26
N ASP A 5 4.99 -10.40 7.86
CA ASP A 5 3.52 -10.35 7.87
C ASP A 5 2.79 -8.97 7.87
N ASP A 6 3.48 -7.82 7.91
CA ASP A 6 2.91 -6.48 8.13
C ASP A 6 2.95 -5.55 6.91
N TRP A 7 3.27 -6.02 5.71
CA TRP A 7 3.25 -5.17 4.51
C TRP A 7 1.87 -4.55 4.24
N LEU A 8 0.79 -5.25 4.61
CA LEU A 8 -0.59 -4.76 4.48
C LEU A 8 -0.89 -3.64 5.49
N ALA A 9 -0.36 -3.73 6.71
CA ALA A 9 -0.46 -2.66 7.69
C ALA A 9 0.38 -1.44 7.26
N ARG A 10 1.58 -1.69 6.72
CA ARG A 10 2.41 -0.63 6.11
C ARG A 10 1.72 0.03 4.93
N LEU A 11 1.03 -0.75 4.09
CA LEU A 11 0.22 -0.24 2.99
C LEU A 11 -0.86 0.71 3.50
N GLN A 12 -1.58 0.36 4.57
CA GLN A 12 -2.57 1.24 5.18
C GLN A 12 -1.94 2.53 5.73
N CYS A 13 -0.80 2.45 6.41
CA CYS A 13 -0.05 3.63 6.87
C CYS A 13 0.41 4.51 5.70
N LEU A 14 0.89 3.91 4.60
CA LEU A 14 1.30 4.63 3.41
C LEU A 14 0.11 5.28 2.70
N ALA A 15 -1.01 4.57 2.56
CA ALA A 15 -2.23 5.12 1.98
C ALA A 15 -2.77 6.29 2.80
N ALA A 16 -2.70 6.20 4.14
CA ALA A 16 -3.05 7.31 5.03
C ALA A 16 -2.06 8.49 4.94
N ARG A 17 -0.76 8.22 4.69
CA ARG A 17 0.27 9.25 4.49
C ARG A 17 0.10 10.00 3.16
N PHE A 18 -0.46 9.34 2.14
CA PHE A 18 -0.62 9.90 0.80
C PHE A 18 -2.08 9.94 0.35
N PRO A 19 -2.95 10.72 1.02
CA PRO A 19 -4.37 10.81 0.67
C PRO A 19 -4.58 11.37 -0.75
N GLN A 20 -3.61 12.11 -1.31
CA GLN A 20 -3.68 12.66 -2.66
C GLN A 20 -3.79 11.60 -3.78
N TYR A 21 -3.42 10.34 -3.51
CA TYR A 21 -3.56 9.27 -4.49
C TYR A 21 -4.92 8.57 -4.46
N GLY A 22 -5.79 8.89 -3.49
CA GLY A 22 -7.16 8.36 -3.41
C GLY A 22 -7.25 6.84 -3.17
N VAL A 23 -6.12 6.15 -2.99
CA VAL A 23 -6.06 4.69 -2.91
C VAL A 23 -6.65 4.11 -1.63
N GLY A 24 -6.73 4.89 -0.53
CA GLY A 24 -7.15 4.39 0.78
C GLY A 24 -8.60 3.88 0.86
N ALA A 25 -9.52 4.41 0.07
CA ALA A 25 -10.92 3.99 0.07
C ALA A 25 -11.17 2.69 -0.72
N ASP A 26 -10.29 2.36 -1.66
CA ASP A 26 -10.49 1.25 -2.61
C ASP A 26 -9.71 -0.03 -2.21
N LEU A 27 -8.79 0.05 -1.23
CA LEU A 27 -7.93 -1.08 -0.85
C LEU A 27 -8.72 -2.35 -0.49
N ALA A 28 -9.89 -2.23 0.13
CA ALA A 28 -10.70 -3.39 0.52
C ALA A 28 -11.32 -4.15 -0.67
N GLY A 29 -11.42 -3.52 -1.84
CA GLY A 29 -11.97 -4.11 -3.07
C GLY A 29 -10.91 -4.68 -4.02
N LEU A 30 -9.63 -4.42 -3.77
CA LEU A 30 -8.53 -4.81 -4.65
C LEU A 30 -8.12 -6.27 -4.45
N ALA A 31 -7.71 -6.93 -5.53
CA ALA A 31 -7.08 -8.24 -5.42
C ALA A 31 -5.69 -8.12 -4.77
N LEU A 32 -5.21 -9.23 -4.21
CA LEU A 32 -3.90 -9.27 -3.52
C LEU A 32 -2.74 -8.81 -4.41
N ALA A 33 -2.80 -9.11 -5.71
CA ALA A 33 -1.81 -8.66 -6.69
C ALA A 33 -1.81 -7.14 -6.89
N ASP A 34 -3.00 -6.53 -6.93
CA ASP A 34 -3.15 -5.08 -7.04
C ASP A 34 -2.68 -4.38 -5.76
N LEU A 35 -3.03 -4.92 -4.59
CA LEU A 35 -2.54 -4.41 -3.29
C LEU A 35 -1.03 -4.40 -3.22
N TRP A 36 -0.37 -5.45 -3.72
CA TRP A 36 1.09 -5.51 -3.78
C TRP A 36 1.67 -4.45 -4.73
N GLY A 37 1.04 -4.24 -5.89
CA GLY A 37 1.41 -3.17 -6.82
C GLY A 37 1.30 -1.78 -6.19
N VAL A 38 0.20 -1.50 -5.48
CA VAL A 38 -0.01 -0.24 -4.75
C VAL A 38 1.02 -0.08 -3.64
N TYR A 39 1.31 -1.14 -2.90
CA TYR A 39 2.34 -1.14 -1.86
C TYR A 39 3.72 -0.75 -2.45
N CYS A 40 4.16 -1.41 -3.53
CA CYS A 40 5.43 -1.07 -4.17
C CYS A 40 5.46 0.36 -4.72
N PHE A 41 4.34 0.86 -5.25
CA PHE A 41 4.22 2.23 -5.73
C PHE A 41 4.37 3.24 -4.58
N LEU A 42 3.56 3.10 -3.53
CA LEU A 42 3.59 4.01 -2.39
C LEU A 42 4.90 3.93 -1.61
N GLN A 43 5.51 2.75 -1.51
CA GLN A 43 6.81 2.58 -0.90
C GLN A 43 7.88 3.40 -1.64
N ARG A 44 7.92 3.34 -2.99
CA ARG A 44 8.84 4.16 -3.79
C ARG A 44 8.58 5.66 -3.64
N MET A 45 7.33 6.06 -3.44
CA MET A 45 6.99 7.46 -3.18
C MET A 45 7.41 7.91 -1.78
N ALA A 46 7.50 7.01 -0.81
CA ALA A 46 7.98 7.31 0.54
C ALA A 46 9.51 7.37 0.65
N GLU A 47 10.23 6.71 -0.25
CA GLU A 47 11.71 6.73 -0.34
C GLU A 47 12.24 7.94 -1.14
N ARG A 48 11.37 8.69 -1.81
CA ARG A 48 11.66 9.98 -2.45
C ARG A 48 11.44 11.14 -1.49
#